data_AF-A0A1I7USP5-F1
#
_entry.id   AF-A0A1I7USP5-F1
#
_cell.length_a   1.000
_cell.length_b   1.000
_cell.length_c   1.000
_cell.angle_alpha   90.00
_cell.angle_beta   90.00
_cell.angle_gamma   90.00
#
_symmetry.space_group_name_H-M   'P 1'
#
loop_
_entity.id
_entity.type
_entity.pdbx_description
1 polymer ?
#
loop_
_entity_poly.entity_id
_entity_poly.type
_entity_poly.pdbx_seq_one_letter_code
_entity_poly.pdbx_strand_id
1 'polypeptide(L)'
;MREMHKEVYHDRLRRITFELEDENDVSEGIVIVSHTRNIADQPILQLSGREKKLIELAVIYTLANMHETPFLFIDNLDNNFHYKTFPHVSYFLC
;
A
#
# COMPACT_ATOMS: atom_id res chain seq x y z
N MET A 1 -3.27 4.95 -13.95
CA MET A 1 -3.52 4.87 -12.49
C MET A 1 -2.20 5.19 -11.79
N ARG A 2 -2.16 6.18 -10.90
CA ARG A 2 -0.93 6.57 -10.17
C ARG A 2 -0.75 5.63 -8.98
N GLU A 3 0.45 5.09 -8.77
CA GLU A 3 0.74 4.15 -7.68
C GLU A 3 1.25 4.92 -6.44
N MET A 4 0.37 5.14 -5.47
CA MET A 4 0.61 5.96 -4.27
C MET A 4 1.93 5.65 -3.55
N HIS A 5 2.29 4.36 -3.41
CA HIS A 5 3.48 3.94 -2.70
C HIS A 5 4.79 4.40 -3.36
N LYS A 6 4.81 4.48 -4.71
CA LYS A 6 5.98 4.94 -5.47
C LYS A 6 6.21 6.43 -5.32
N GLU A 7 5.14 7.21 -5.21
CA GLU A 7 5.21 8.66 -5.07
C GLU A 7 5.61 9.08 -3.66
N VAL A 8 5.09 8.40 -2.62
CA VAL A 8 5.37 8.74 -1.21
C VAL A 8 6.83 8.49 -0.82
N TYR A 9 7.44 7.41 -1.29
CA TYR A 9 8.84 7.09 -1.00
C TYR A 9 9.82 7.49 -2.11
N HIS A 10 9.34 8.09 -3.22
CA HIS A 10 10.10 8.19 -4.47
C HIS A 10 10.69 6.83 -4.91
N ASP A 11 10.03 5.74 -4.52
CA ASP A 11 10.53 4.39 -4.71
C ASP A 11 10.11 3.89 -6.09
N ARG A 12 11.05 3.95 -7.03
CA ARG A 12 10.88 3.44 -8.40
C ARG A 12 11.27 1.96 -8.53
N LEU A 13 11.82 1.37 -7.48
CA LEU A 13 12.40 0.04 -7.50
C LEU A 13 11.46 -1.00 -6.91
N ARG A 14 10.49 -0.57 -6.11
CA ARG A 14 9.50 -1.42 -5.48
C ARG A 14 8.14 -1.35 -6.18
N ARG A 15 7.48 -2.50 -6.27
CA ARG A 15 6.09 -2.67 -6.71
C ARG A 15 5.38 -3.54 -5.69
N ILE A 16 4.20 -3.10 -5.27
CA ILE A 16 3.30 -3.90 -4.41
C ILE A 16 2.18 -4.49 -5.25
N THR A 17 1.92 -5.78 -5.11
CA THR A 17 0.87 -6.52 -5.83
C THR A 17 -0.05 -7.25 -4.86
N PHE A 18 -1.27 -7.50 -5.33
CA PHE A 18 -2.24 -8.40 -4.72
C PHE A 18 -2.28 -9.65 -5.61
N GLU A 19 -1.89 -10.78 -5.06
CA GLU A 19 -1.74 -12.03 -5.80
C GLU A 19 -2.63 -13.08 -5.14
N LEU A 20 -3.19 -14.00 -5.94
CA LEU A 20 -3.85 -15.18 -5.39
C LEU A 20 -2.77 -16.11 -4.81
N GLU A 21 -3.05 -16.69 -3.66
CA GLU A 21 -2.12 -17.65 -3.04
C GLU A 21 -1.94 -18.91 -3.92
N ASP A 22 -3.03 -19.36 -4.55
CA ASP A 22 -3.01 -20.29 -5.68
C ASP A 22 -3.86 -19.72 -6.83
N GLU A 23 -3.28 -19.58 -8.02
CA GLU A 23 -3.99 -19.11 -9.22
C GLU A 23 -5.15 -20.04 -9.64
N ASN A 24 -5.13 -21.30 -9.19
CA ASN A 24 -6.15 -22.31 -9.48
C ASN A 24 -7.21 -22.47 -8.37
N ASP A 25 -6.95 -21.93 -7.17
CA ASP A 25 -7.85 -22.04 -6.02
C ASP A 25 -8.01 -20.69 -5.30
N VAL A 26 -9.12 -20.01 -5.60
CA VAL A 26 -9.47 -18.71 -5.00
C VAL A 26 -9.84 -18.81 -3.51
N SER A 27 -10.04 -20.02 -2.97
CA SER A 27 -10.40 -20.20 -1.56
C SER A 27 -9.22 -20.07 -0.60
N GLU A 28 -7.99 -20.23 -1.10
CA GLU A 28 -6.74 -19.99 -0.35
C GLU A 28 -6.52 -18.49 -0.08
N GLY A 29 -7.14 -17.61 -0.89
CA GLY A 29 -7.22 -16.18 -0.61
C GLY A 29 -6.19 -15.33 -1.37
N ILE A 30 -5.91 -14.14 -0.82
CA ILE A 30 -5.05 -13.11 -1.46
C ILE A 30 -3.87 -12.82 -0.55
N VAL A 31 -2.67 -12.84 -1.13
CA VAL A 31 -1.43 -12.40 -0.50
C VAL A 31 -0.99 -11.05 -1.06
N ILE A 32 -0.35 -10.25 -0.22
CA ILE A 32 0.24 -8.97 -0.63
C ILE A 32 1.75 -9.15 -0.69
N VAL A 33 2.32 -8.92 -1.87
CA VAL A 33 3.74 -9.14 -2.15
C VAL A 33 4.41 -7.82 -2.51
N SER A 34 5.60 -7.62 -1.95
CA SER A 34 6.49 -6.52 -2.30
C SER A 34 7.63 -7.03 -3.17
N HIS A 35 7.59 -6.68 -4.46
CA HIS A 35 8.69 -6.92 -5.37
C HIS A 35 9.64 -5.75 -5.33
N THR A 36 10.91 -5.98 -5.01
CA THR A 36 11.94 -4.93 -5.06
C THR A 36 13.05 -5.35 -6.00
N ARG A 37 13.45 -4.46 -6.91
CA ARG A 37 14.51 -4.78 -7.88
C ARG A 37 15.78 -5.26 -7.18
N ASN A 38 16.33 -6.40 -7.63
CA ASN A 38 17.55 -7.04 -7.12
C ASN A 38 17.46 -7.54 -5.66
N ILE A 39 16.26 -7.65 -5.09
CA ILE A 39 15.99 -8.26 -3.78
C ILE A 39 14.93 -9.33 -3.98
N ALA A 40 14.98 -10.40 -3.20
CA ALA A 40 13.92 -11.41 -3.21
C ALA A 40 12.57 -10.78 -2.84
N ASP A 41 11.50 -11.31 -3.42
CA ASP A 41 10.15 -10.87 -3.13
C ASP A 41 9.81 -11.11 -1.66
N GLN A 42 9.17 -10.11 -1.05
CA GLN A 42 8.88 -10.11 0.38
C GLN A 42 7.37 -10.11 0.60
N PRO A 43 6.81 -11.11 1.31
CA PRO A 43 5.42 -11.04 1.73
C PRO A 43 5.24 -9.88 2.73
N ILE A 44 4.05 -9.28 2.74
CA ILE A 44 3.75 -8.11 3.59
C ILE A 44 4.16 -8.30 5.05
N LEU A 45 4.05 -9.51 5.60
CA LEU A 45 4.42 -9.83 6.97
C LEU A 45 5.88 -9.51 7.31
N GLN A 46 6.78 -9.57 6.33
CA GLN A 46 8.21 -9.29 6.49
C GLN A 46 8.56 -7.80 6.35
N LEU A 47 7.61 -6.96 5.93
CA LEU A 47 7.82 -5.52 5.81
C LEU A 47 7.82 -4.81 7.16
N SER A 48 8.47 -3.65 7.23
CA SER A 48 8.41 -2.79 8.41
C SER A 48 7.00 -2.26 8.66
N GLY A 49 6.71 -1.86 9.91
CA GLY A 49 5.41 -1.27 10.26
C GLY A 49 5.05 -0.04 9.41
N ARG A 50 6.06 0.74 8.97
CA ARG A 50 5.86 1.92 8.13
C ARG A 50 5.45 1.57 6.70
N GLU A 51 6.09 0.55 6.14
CA GLU A 51 5.76 0.04 4.79
C GLU A 51 4.36 -0.59 4.80
N LYS A 52 4.04 -1.39 5.82
CA LYS A 52 2.70 -1.95 6.02
C LYS A 52 1.64 -0.85 6.08
N LYS A 53 1.86 0.20 6.88
CA LYS A 53 0.90 1.31 6.98
C LYS A 53 0.71 2.06 5.66
N LEU A 54 1.79 2.24 4.88
CA LEU A 54 1.64 2.88 3.57
C LEU A 54 0.83 2.02 2.59
N ILE A 55 1.06 0.71 2.59
CA ILE A 55 0.29 -0.23 1.77
C ILE A 55 -1.18 -0.21 2.17
N GLU A 56 -1.47 -0.28 3.48
CA GLU A 56 -2.83 -0.16 4.03
C GLU A 56 -3.54 1.09 3.49
N LEU A 57 -2.91 2.26 3.59
CA LEU A 57 -3.48 3.51 3.08
C LEU A 57 -3.65 3.51 1.56
N ALA A 58 -2.70 2.93 0.80
CA ALA A 58 -2.81 2.84 -0.65
C ALA A 58 -4.01 1.99 -1.07
N VAL A 59 -4.28 0.90 -0.36
CA VAL A 59 -5.44 0.02 -0.60
C VAL A 59 -6.73 0.75 -0.29
N ILE A 60 -6.84 1.34 0.90
CA ILE A 60 -8.03 2.08 1.33
C ILE A 60 -8.35 3.17 0.30
N TYR A 61 -7.35 3.93 -0.13
CA TYR A 61 -7.53 4.98 -1.12
C TYR A 61 -7.95 4.44 -2.49
N THR A 62 -7.34 3.35 -2.94
CA THR A 62 -7.71 2.71 -4.21
C THR A 62 -9.17 2.24 -4.19
N LEU A 63 -9.59 1.59 -3.11
CA LEU A 63 -10.98 1.14 -2.93
C LEU A 63 -11.96 2.31 -2.85
N ALA A 64 -11.61 3.36 -2.09
CA ALA A 64 -12.45 4.55 -1.96
C ALA A 64 -12.71 5.22 -3.32
N ASN A 65 -11.67 5.31 -4.16
CA ASN A 65 -11.77 5.83 -5.53
C ASN A 65 -12.55 4.92 -6.46
N MET A 66 -12.43 3.60 -6.31
CA MET A 66 -13.16 2.63 -7.15
C MET A 66 -14.68 2.64 -6.88
N HIS A 67 -15.09 2.99 -5.67
CA HIS A 67 -16.49 2.84 -5.23
C HIS A 67 -17.23 4.16 -4.94
N GLU A 68 -16.78 5.30 -5.46
CA GLU A 68 -17.37 6.63 -5.19
C GLU A 68 -17.70 6.81 -3.70
N THR A 69 -16.75 6.49 -2.82
CA THR A 69 -17.00 6.50 -1.38
C THR A 69 -17.25 7.95 -0.91
N PRO A 70 -18.46 8.29 -0.42
CA PRO A 70 -18.85 9.69 -0.20
C PRO A 70 -18.13 10.32 0.99
N PHE A 71 -17.61 9.51 1.91
CA PHE A 71 -16.86 9.97 3.06
C PHE A 71 -15.90 8.88 3.54
N LEU A 72 -14.65 9.27 3.81
CA LEU A 72 -13.61 8.40 4.35
C LEU A 72 -13.06 9.02 5.64
N PHE A 73 -13.22 8.32 6.76
CA PHE A 73 -12.64 8.71 8.04
C PHE A 73 -11.48 7.78 8.39
N ILE A 74 -10.29 8.35 8.61
CA ILE A 74 -9.10 7.61 8.99
C ILE A 74 -8.58 8.20 10.30
N ASP A 75 -8.70 7.42 11.38
CA ASP A 75 -8.13 7.78 12.67
C ASP A 75 -6.64 7.42 12.72
N ASN A 76 -5.85 8.23 13.44
CA ASN A 76 -4.40 8.05 13.63
C ASN A 76 -3.63 7.80 12.32
N LEU A 77 -3.95 8.56 11.27
CA LEU A 77 -3.36 8.44 9.94
C LEU A 77 -1.82 8.56 9.95
N ASP A 78 -1.28 9.41 10.83
CA ASP A 78 0.13 9.74 10.96
C ASP A 78 0.93 8.73 11.79
N ASN A 79 0.25 7.82 12.51
CA ASN A 79 0.93 6.80 13.30
C ASN A 79 1.85 5.95 12.42
N ASN A 80 3.07 5.72 12.93
CA ASN A 80 4.18 5.05 12.25
C ASN A 80 4.82 5.82 11.09
N PHE A 81 4.32 6.99 10.66
CA PHE A 81 5.05 7.82 9.71
C PHE A 81 6.05 8.73 10.41
N HIS A 82 7.17 8.99 9.73
CA HIS A 82 8.03 10.09 10.10
C HIS A 82 7.40 11.40 9.62
N TYR A 83 7.58 12.51 10.36
CA TYR A 83 7.02 13.82 9.99
C TYR A 83 7.44 14.31 8.59
N LYS A 84 8.54 13.77 8.05
CA LYS A 84 9.01 14.06 6.68
C LYS A 84 8.26 13.27 5.60
N THR A 85 7.70 12.10 5.93
CA THR A 85 7.01 11.22 4.98
C THR A 85 5.53 11.60 4.87
N PHE A 86 4.92 12.00 5.98
CA PHE A 86 3.50 12.33 6.07
C PHE A 86 3.01 13.37 5.04
N PRO A 87 3.74 14.48 4.75
CA PRO A 87 3.31 15.44 3.74
C PRO A 87 3.11 14.83 2.35
N HIS A 88 3.92 13.84 1.98
CA HIS A 88 3.80 13.15 0.70
C HIS A 88 2.57 12.25 0.64
N VAL A 89 2.09 11.75 1.78
CA VAL A 89 0.85 10.96 1.88
C VAL A 89 -0.39 11.87 1.79
N SER A 90 -0.34 13.05 2.42
CA SER A 90 -1.47 13.99 2.43
C SER A 90 -1.92 14.46 1.05
N TYR A 91 -1.03 14.47 0.06
CA TYR A 91 -1.36 14.79 -1.33
C TYR A 91 -2.39 13.83 -1.95
N PHE A 92 -2.48 12.60 -1.44
CA PHE A 92 -3.45 11.60 -1.89
C PHE A 92 -4.76 11.63 -1.12
N LEU A 93 -4.92 12.51 -0.13
CA LEU A 93 -6.11 12.58 0.72
C LEU A 93 -6.99 13.81 0.41
N CYS A 94 -6.59 14.59 -0.61
CA CYS A 94 -7.30 15.77 -1.13
C CYS A 94 -7.75 15.52 -2.57
#